data_AF-A0A6L6PX18-F1
#
_entry.id   AF-A0A6L6PX18-F1
#
_cell.length_a   1.000
_cell.length_b   1.000
_cell.length_c   1.000
_cell.angle_alpha   90.00
_cell.angle_beta   90.00
_cell.angle_gamma   90.00
#
_symmetry.space_group_name_H-M   'P 1'
#
loop_
_entity.id
_entity.type
_entity.pdbx_description
1 polymer ?
#
loop_
_entity_poly.entity_id
_entity_poly.type
_entity_poly.pdbx_seq_one_letter_code
_entity_poly.pdbx_strand_id
1 'polypeptide(L)'
;MNYSDYVPMLNIFAGAGLGASFYILLRTQPYLENRSYDPKYNAAYFSRFVTGLIAGVILASALRPVLVQSGGTVATLGAGILAILGGYSAEAVELILQRLVEVILATIRGDGSAQVQAKASAAEREKLAKVDDGAANVLAADTLEQAKAEARKLRDSVRRDVKP
;
A
#
# COMPACT_ATOMS: atom_id res chain seq x y z
N MET A 1 8.04 -45.16 4.39
CA MET A 1 8.32 -43.89 3.68
C MET A 1 8.36 -44.22 2.20
N ASN A 2 7.38 -43.76 1.43
CA ASN A 2 7.13 -44.24 0.06
C ASN A 2 7.91 -43.42 -0.97
N TYR A 3 8.36 -44.08 -2.05
CA TYR A 3 9.12 -43.43 -3.13
C TYR A 3 8.30 -42.36 -3.88
N SER A 4 6.97 -42.44 -3.83
CA SER A 4 6.04 -41.51 -4.50
C SER A 4 6.11 -40.07 -3.99
N ASP A 5 6.60 -39.87 -2.76
CA ASP A 5 6.53 -38.56 -2.11
C ASP A 5 7.72 -37.65 -2.49
N TYR A 6 8.83 -38.24 -2.94
CA TYR A 6 10.06 -37.52 -3.27
C TYR A 6 10.07 -36.92 -4.69
N VAL A 7 9.46 -37.61 -5.66
CA VAL A 7 9.38 -37.16 -7.06
C VAL A 7 8.83 -35.73 -7.20
N PRO A 8 7.72 -35.34 -6.55
CA PRO A 8 7.21 -33.98 -6.65
C PRO A 8 8.07 -32.94 -5.94
N MET A 9 8.75 -33.29 -4.84
CA MET A 9 9.71 -32.38 -4.19
C MET A 9 10.90 -32.09 -5.09
N LEU A 10 11.44 -33.12 -5.73
CA LEU A 10 12.58 -32.98 -6.63
C LEU A 10 12.22 -32.11 -7.85
N ASN A 11 11.02 -32.27 -8.39
CA ASN A 11 10.52 -31.45 -9.50
C ASN A 11 10.39 -29.97 -9.13
N ILE A 12 9.93 -29.67 -7.91
CA ILE A 12 9.82 -28.28 -7.42
C ILE A 12 11.21 -27.65 -7.27
N PHE A 13 12.16 -28.37 -6.66
CA PHE A 13 13.54 -27.87 -6.52
C PHE A 13 14.23 -27.68 -7.88
N ALA A 14 14.10 -28.64 -8.79
CA ALA A 14 14.66 -28.55 -10.14
C ALA A 14 14.03 -27.39 -10.93
N GLY A 15 12.71 -27.22 -10.84
CA GLY A 15 11.99 -26.12 -11.49
C GLY A 15 12.41 -24.75 -10.95
N ALA A 16 12.48 -24.59 -9.62
CA ALA A 16 12.92 -23.35 -8.99
C ALA A 16 14.38 -23.00 -9.35
N GLY A 17 15.28 -24.00 -9.34
CA GLY A 17 16.67 -23.83 -9.75
C GLY A 17 16.83 -23.45 -11.23
N LEU A 18 16.04 -24.07 -12.13
CA LEU A 18 16.01 -23.70 -13.54
C LEU A 18 15.53 -22.26 -13.75
N GLY A 19 14.43 -21.87 -13.09
CA GLY A 19 13.91 -20.50 -13.15
C GLY A 19 14.92 -19.47 -12.67
N ALA A 20 15.57 -19.72 -11.53
CA ALA A 20 16.58 -18.84 -10.96
C ALA A 20 17.85 -18.76 -11.84
N SER A 21 18.25 -19.87 -12.47
CA SER A 21 19.40 -19.89 -13.38
C SER A 21 19.13 -19.07 -14.64
N PHE A 22 17.93 -19.22 -15.20
CA PHE A 22 17.50 -18.48 -16.39
C PHE A 22 17.42 -16.97 -16.13
N TYR A 23 16.94 -16.60 -14.95
CA TYR A 23 16.90 -15.22 -14.49
C TYR A 23 18.29 -14.57 -14.45
N ILE A 24 19.28 -15.24 -13.85
CA ILE A 24 20.64 -14.73 -13.81
C ILE A 24 21.29 -14.70 -15.18
N LEU A 25 21.14 -15.75 -15.99
CA LEU A 25 21.67 -15.76 -17.34
C LEU A 25 21.18 -14.57 -18.16
N LEU A 26 19.87 -14.30 -18.15
CA LEU A 26 19.27 -13.17 -18.85
C LEU A 26 19.68 -11.83 -18.25
N ARG A 27 19.75 -11.73 -16.92
CA ARG A 27 20.15 -10.49 -16.26
C ARG A 27 21.64 -10.19 -16.44
N THR A 28 22.48 -11.19 -16.67
CA THR A 28 23.92 -11.02 -16.91
C THR A 28 24.26 -10.71 -18.38
N GLN A 29 23.41 -11.07 -19.36
CA GLN A 29 23.62 -10.72 -20.79
C GLN A 29 24.02 -9.25 -21.03
N PRO A 30 23.31 -8.22 -20.52
CA PRO A 30 23.65 -6.82 -20.79
C PRO A 30 24.99 -6.39 -20.16
N TYR A 31 25.45 -7.06 -19.09
CA TYR A 31 26.74 -6.77 -18.47
C TYR A 31 27.92 -7.33 -19.28
N LEU A 32 27.69 -8.44 -20.01
CA LEU A 32 28.68 -9.03 -20.92
C LEU A 32 28.81 -8.21 -22.21
N GLU A 33 27.69 -7.73 -22.74
CA GLU A 33 27.66 -6.91 -23.97
C GLU A 33 28.40 -5.57 -23.79
N ASN A 34 28.29 -4.95 -22.62
CA ASN A 34 28.92 -3.66 -22.31
C ASN A 34 30.40 -3.75 -21.85
N ARG A 35 31.03 -4.93 -21.90
CA ARG A 35 32.42 -5.18 -21.44
C ARG A 35 32.75 -4.67 -20.02
N SER A 36 31.73 -4.35 -19.22
CA SER A 36 31.85 -3.76 -17.88
C SER A 36 31.56 -4.79 -16.79
N TYR A 37 31.92 -6.05 -17.04
CA TYR A 37 31.79 -7.11 -16.07
C TYR A 37 32.85 -6.94 -14.98
N ASP A 38 32.47 -6.33 -13.86
CA ASP A 38 33.30 -6.26 -12.67
C ASP A 38 33.05 -7.51 -11.80
N PRO A 39 34.05 -8.41 -11.63
CA PRO A 39 33.92 -9.63 -10.84
C PRO A 39 33.60 -9.38 -9.36
N LYS A 40 33.72 -8.12 -8.88
CA LYS A 40 33.35 -7.71 -7.52
C LYS A 40 31.88 -8.00 -7.19
N TYR A 41 30.98 -8.02 -8.18
CA TYR A 41 29.54 -8.23 -7.96
C TYR A 41 29.10 -9.70 -8.01
N ASN A 42 30.01 -10.66 -8.18
CA ASN A 42 29.69 -12.09 -8.23
C ASN A 42 28.90 -12.58 -7.03
N ALA A 43 29.24 -12.10 -5.82
CA ALA A 43 28.50 -12.41 -4.61
C ALA A 43 27.05 -11.88 -4.64
N ALA A 44 26.82 -10.71 -5.25
CA ALA A 44 25.51 -10.09 -5.37
C ALA A 44 24.63 -10.73 -6.47
N TYR A 45 25.25 -11.34 -7.49
CA TYR A 45 24.53 -12.18 -8.46
C TYR A 45 24.16 -13.53 -7.85
N PHE A 46 25.05 -14.14 -7.08
CA PHE A 46 24.77 -15.39 -6.38
C PHE A 46 23.72 -15.24 -5.28
N SER A 47 23.69 -14.13 -4.54
CA SER A 47 22.63 -13.90 -3.55
C SER A 47 21.25 -13.83 -4.21
N ARG A 48 21.14 -13.16 -5.36
CA ARG A 48 19.90 -13.11 -6.16
C ARG A 48 19.49 -14.48 -6.68
N PHE A 49 20.44 -15.34 -7.01
CA PHE A 49 20.17 -16.74 -7.38
C PHE A 49 19.46 -17.46 -6.25
N VAL A 50 20.06 -17.41 -5.06
CA VAL A 50 19.56 -18.11 -3.87
C VAL A 50 18.19 -17.58 -3.49
N THR A 51 17.98 -16.25 -3.53
CA THR A 51 16.66 -15.66 -3.28
C THR A 51 15.60 -16.15 -4.27
N GLY A 52 15.92 -16.23 -5.57
CA GLY A 52 15.01 -16.78 -6.57
C GLY A 52 14.69 -18.25 -6.34
N LEU A 53 15.71 -19.06 -6.08
CA LEU A 53 15.53 -20.47 -5.77
C LEU A 53 14.59 -20.68 -4.57
N ILE A 54 14.79 -19.91 -3.50
CA ILE A 54 13.94 -19.97 -2.30
C ILE A 54 12.53 -19.48 -2.61
N ALA A 55 12.38 -18.37 -3.34
CA ALA A 55 11.08 -17.82 -3.74
C ALA A 55 10.26 -18.83 -4.58
N GLY A 56 10.91 -19.51 -5.54
CA GLY A 56 10.28 -20.56 -6.35
C GLY A 56 9.81 -21.76 -5.53
N VAL A 57 10.63 -22.23 -4.59
CA VAL A 57 10.26 -23.33 -3.67
C VAL A 57 9.09 -22.93 -2.77
N ILE A 58 9.13 -21.73 -2.19
CA ILE A 58 8.05 -21.22 -1.33
C ILE A 58 6.75 -21.11 -2.11
N LEU A 59 6.77 -20.49 -3.30
CA LEU A 59 5.58 -20.30 -4.12
C LEU A 59 4.95 -21.64 -4.52
N ALA A 60 5.77 -22.57 -5.04
CA ALA A 60 5.29 -23.88 -5.43
C ALA A 60 4.75 -24.70 -4.25
N SER A 61 5.41 -24.62 -3.08
CA SER A 61 4.95 -25.31 -1.87
C SER A 61 3.64 -24.72 -1.31
N ALA A 62 3.50 -23.39 -1.34
CA ALA A 62 2.31 -22.70 -0.83
C ALA A 62 1.08 -22.90 -1.72
N LEU A 63 1.25 -22.91 -3.05
CA LEU A 63 0.15 -23.10 -3.99
C LEU A 63 -0.18 -24.58 -4.26
N ARG A 64 0.74 -25.52 -4.00
CA ARG A 64 0.51 -26.96 -4.15
C ARG A 64 -0.82 -27.47 -3.55
N PRO A 65 -1.21 -27.17 -2.30
CA PRO A 65 -2.48 -27.65 -1.75
C PRO A 65 -3.72 -27.12 -2.47
N VAL A 66 -3.63 -25.94 -3.10
CA VAL A 66 -4.71 -25.36 -3.91
C VAL A 66 -4.81 -26.10 -5.25
N LEU A 67 -3.68 -26.38 -5.90
CA LEU A 67 -3.66 -27.10 -7.18
C LEU A 67 -4.04 -28.58 -7.03
N VAL A 68 -3.65 -29.22 -5.94
CA VAL A 68 -3.98 -30.64 -5.69
C VAL A 68 -5.49 -30.83 -5.49
N GLN A 69 -6.18 -29.85 -4.90
CA GLN A 69 -7.65 -29.89 -4.80
C GLN A 69 -8.35 -29.78 -6.16
N SER A 70 -7.68 -29.23 -7.18
CA SER A 70 -8.23 -29.12 -8.53
C SER A 70 -8.19 -30.44 -9.32
N GLY A 71 -7.43 -31.44 -8.85
CA GLY A 71 -7.36 -32.79 -9.42
C GLY A 71 -6.62 -32.91 -10.77
N GLY A 72 -5.76 -33.93 -10.91
CA GLY A 72 -5.16 -34.35 -12.18
C GLY A 72 -3.70 -33.98 -12.41
N THR A 73 -3.12 -34.47 -13.51
CA THR A 73 -1.72 -34.21 -13.96
C THR A 73 -1.38 -32.72 -14.06
N VAL A 74 -2.40 -31.88 -14.24
CA VAL A 74 -2.31 -30.41 -14.23
C VAL A 74 -1.84 -29.88 -12.87
N ALA A 75 -2.12 -30.56 -11.76
CA ALA A 75 -1.67 -30.14 -10.43
C ALA A 75 -0.14 -30.28 -10.27
N THR A 76 0.44 -31.38 -10.78
CA THR A 76 1.89 -31.65 -10.72
C THR A 76 2.68 -30.83 -11.74
N LEU A 77 2.14 -30.68 -12.96
CA LEU A 77 2.68 -29.77 -13.98
C LEU A 77 2.60 -28.32 -13.52
N GLY A 78 1.46 -27.93 -12.95
CA GLY A 78 1.24 -26.59 -12.40
C GLY A 78 2.22 -26.27 -11.28
N ALA A 79 2.49 -27.21 -10.36
CA ALA A 79 3.49 -27.00 -9.31
C ALA A 79 4.92 -26.80 -9.86
N GLY A 80 5.33 -27.58 -10.87
CA GLY A 80 6.64 -27.42 -11.52
C GLY A 80 6.77 -26.09 -12.29
N ILE A 81 5.73 -25.72 -13.05
CA ILE A 81 5.69 -24.44 -13.78
C ILE A 81 5.68 -23.26 -12.80
N LEU A 82 4.92 -23.35 -11.71
CA LEU A 82 4.93 -22.36 -10.64
C LEU A 82 6.30 -22.23 -9.98
N ALA A 83 7.02 -23.34 -9.80
CA ALA A 83 8.38 -23.32 -9.29
C ALA A 83 9.32 -22.58 -10.24
N ILE A 84 9.23 -22.83 -11.55
CA ILE A 84 10.02 -22.12 -12.57
C ILE A 84 9.70 -20.63 -12.59
N LEU A 85 8.41 -20.27 -12.58
CA LEU A 85 7.96 -18.87 -12.61
C LEU A 85 8.35 -18.12 -11.32
N GLY A 86 8.21 -18.76 -10.16
CA GLY A 86 8.64 -18.19 -8.89
C GLY A 86 10.16 -18.06 -8.78
N GLY A 87 10.91 -19.02 -9.35
CA GLY A 87 12.36 -18.98 -9.46
C GLY A 87 12.87 -17.84 -10.35
N TYR A 88 12.19 -17.61 -11.48
CA TYR A 88 12.50 -16.54 -12.42
C TYR A 88 12.10 -15.15 -11.90
N SER A 89 11.01 -15.06 -11.15
CA SER A 89 10.38 -13.80 -10.74
C SER A 89 10.54 -13.51 -9.24
N ALA A 90 11.73 -13.75 -8.70
CA ALA A 90 12.04 -13.61 -7.28
C ALA A 90 11.54 -12.27 -6.68
N GLU A 91 11.79 -11.16 -7.40
CA GLU A 91 11.38 -9.81 -7.00
C GLU A 91 9.85 -9.66 -6.96
N ALA A 92 9.11 -10.23 -7.92
CA ALA A 92 7.64 -10.16 -7.90
C ALA A 92 7.05 -11.02 -6.78
N VAL A 93 7.64 -12.18 -6.48
CA VAL A 93 7.21 -13.03 -5.37
C VAL A 93 7.41 -12.32 -4.04
N GLU A 94 8.53 -11.62 -3.86
CA GLU A 94 8.79 -10.80 -2.68
C GLU A 94 7.71 -9.72 -2.49
N LEU A 95 7.36 -9.00 -3.56
CA LEU A 95 6.30 -7.97 -3.52
C LEU A 95 4.93 -8.56 -3.17
N ILE A 96 4.60 -9.75 -3.68
CA ILE A 96 3.35 -10.45 -3.33
C ILE A 96 3.35 -10.78 -1.84
N LEU A 97 4.44 -11.34 -1.32
CA LEU A 97 4.55 -11.68 0.10
C LEU A 97 4.46 -10.44 0.99
N GLN A 98 5.17 -9.36 0.64
CA GLN A 98 5.08 -8.08 1.35
C GLN A 98 3.64 -7.58 1.40
N ARG A 99 2.93 -7.60 0.27
CA ARG A 99 1.53 -7.15 0.22
C ARG A 99 0.59 -8.05 1.03
N LEU A 100 0.79 -9.36 1.03
CA LEU A 100 0.03 -10.28 1.88
C LEU A 100 0.27 -10.01 3.36
N VAL A 101 1.52 -9.76 3.74
CA VAL A 101 1.91 -9.40 5.11
C VAL A 101 1.26 -8.08 5.51
N GLU A 102 1.28 -7.06 4.64
CA GLU A 102 0.61 -5.78 4.89
C GLU A 102 -0.90 -5.92 5.07
N VAL A 103 -1.57 -6.72 4.24
CA VAL A 103 -3.01 -6.98 4.36
C VAL A 103 -3.34 -7.70 5.67
N ILE A 104 -2.55 -8.71 6.04
CA ILE A 104 -2.71 -9.41 7.31
C ILE A 104 -2.45 -8.45 8.48
N LEU A 105 -1.41 -7.62 8.41
CA LEU A 105 -1.11 -6.59 9.40
C LEU A 105 -2.23 -5.56 9.51
N ALA A 106 -2.82 -5.11 8.40
CA ALA A 106 -3.94 -4.18 8.39
C ALA A 106 -5.19 -4.82 9.02
N THR A 107 -5.45 -6.09 8.71
CA THR A 107 -6.54 -6.88 9.30
C THR A 107 -6.35 -7.06 10.80
N ILE A 108 -5.12 -7.36 11.25
CA ILE A 108 -4.77 -7.55 12.66
C ILE A 108 -4.75 -6.22 13.43
N ARG A 109 -4.24 -5.15 12.82
CA ARG A 109 -4.18 -3.82 13.45
C ARG A 109 -5.57 -3.21 13.63
N GLY A 110 -6.55 -3.69 12.88
CA GLY A 110 -7.92 -3.21 12.94
C GLY A 110 -8.03 -1.80 12.37
N ASP A 111 -9.20 -1.51 11.81
CA ASP A 111 -9.58 -0.30 11.11
C ASP A 111 -9.74 0.94 12.05
N GLY A 112 -8.75 1.18 12.91
CA GLY A 112 -8.76 2.27 13.89
C GLY A 112 -8.44 3.63 13.30
N SER A 113 -7.70 3.71 12.19
CA SER A 113 -7.33 4.99 11.56
C SER A 113 -8.42 5.55 10.66
N ALA A 114 -9.22 4.71 9.98
CA ALA A 114 -10.35 5.16 9.18
C ALA A 114 -11.47 5.74 10.06
N GLN A 115 -11.75 5.12 11.21
CA GLN A 115 -12.71 5.68 12.18
C GLN A 115 -12.19 6.94 12.89
N VAL A 116 -10.87 7.05 13.15
CA VAL A 116 -10.29 8.25 13.76
C VAL A 116 -10.27 9.43 12.77
N GLN A 117 -10.00 9.21 11.48
CA GLN A 117 -10.09 10.27 10.46
C GLN A 117 -11.55 10.66 10.14
N ALA A 118 -12.48 9.70 10.13
CA ALA A 118 -13.91 9.99 9.97
C ALA A 118 -14.47 10.79 11.17
N LYS A 119 -14.02 10.50 12.39
CA LYS A 119 -14.40 11.29 13.59
C LYS A 119 -13.68 12.64 13.67
N ALA A 120 -12.42 12.74 13.21
CA ALA A 120 -11.68 14.00 13.17
C ALA A 120 -12.28 15.00 12.17
N SER A 121 -12.67 14.54 10.97
CA SER A 121 -13.32 15.38 9.96
C SER A 121 -14.75 15.77 10.32
N ALA A 122 -15.48 14.94 11.07
CA ALA A 122 -16.78 15.32 11.64
C ALA A 122 -16.64 16.37 12.76
N ALA A 123 -15.64 16.23 13.63
CA ALA A 123 -15.39 17.16 14.73
C ALA A 123 -14.88 18.54 14.24
N GLU A 124 -14.14 18.58 13.13
CA GLU A 124 -13.65 19.83 12.54
C GLU A 124 -14.78 20.62 11.85
N ARG A 125 -15.72 19.92 11.20
CA ARG A 125 -16.93 20.55 10.63
C ARG A 125 -17.86 21.14 11.68
N GLU A 126 -17.96 20.53 12.86
CA GLU A 126 -18.74 21.09 13.97
C GLU A 126 -18.09 22.36 14.55
N LYS A 127 -16.75 22.44 14.56
CA LYS A 127 -16.03 23.63 15.02
C LYS A 127 -16.14 24.80 14.04
N LEU A 128 -16.09 24.54 12.73
CA LEU A 128 -16.28 25.60 11.72
C LEU A 128 -17.71 26.18 11.75
N ALA A 129 -18.74 25.36 12.01
CA ALA A 129 -20.11 25.84 12.12
C ALA A 129 -20.31 26.81 13.30
N LYS A 130 -19.67 26.55 14.45
CA LYS A 130 -19.74 27.43 15.62
C LYS A 130 -18.96 28.75 15.45
N VAL A 131 -17.97 28.78 14.56
CA VAL A 131 -17.20 29.98 14.24
C VAL A 131 -18.00 30.91 13.32
N ASP A 132 -18.78 30.35 12.39
CA ASP A 132 -19.62 31.12 11.48
C ASP A 132 -20.81 31.79 12.20
N ASP A 133 -21.46 31.06 13.11
CA ASP A 133 -22.53 31.60 13.99
C ASP A 133 -22.00 32.72 14.92
N GLY A 134 -20.77 32.58 15.41
CA GLY A 134 -20.11 33.59 16.23
C GLY A 134 -19.76 34.86 15.45
N ALA A 135 -19.26 34.72 14.22
CA ALA A 135 -18.92 35.84 13.36
C ALA A 135 -20.17 36.63 12.91
N ALA A 136 -21.26 35.94 12.59
CA ALA A 136 -22.53 36.57 12.22
C ALA A 136 -23.12 37.41 13.37
N ASN A 137 -23.02 36.93 14.61
CA ASN A 137 -23.54 37.65 15.78
C ASN A 137 -22.72 38.91 16.12
N VAL A 138 -21.40 38.87 15.91
CA VAL A 138 -20.52 40.03 16.14
C VAL A 138 -20.74 41.12 15.07
N LEU A 139 -20.93 40.74 13.80
CA LEU A 139 -21.25 41.68 12.72
C LEU A 139 -22.64 42.33 12.89
N ALA A 140 -23.62 41.56 13.37
CA ALA A 140 -24.95 42.08 13.70
C ALA A 140 -24.90 43.05 14.91
N ALA A 141 -24.04 42.80 15.89
CA ALA A 141 -23.86 43.68 17.04
C ALA A 141 -23.22 45.03 16.65
N ASP A 142 -22.19 45.01 15.79
CA ASP A 142 -21.49 46.22 15.34
C ASP A 142 -22.40 47.12 14.47
N THR A 143 -23.17 46.53 13.56
CA THR A 143 -24.12 47.28 12.71
C THR A 143 -25.27 47.92 13.53
N LEU A 144 -25.75 47.26 14.58
CA LEU A 144 -26.74 47.83 15.50
C LEU A 144 -26.15 48.96 16.37
N GLU A 145 -24.87 48.89 16.73
CA GLU A 145 -24.21 49.95 17.48
C GLU A 145 -24.02 51.21 16.62
N GLN A 146 -23.63 51.03 15.37
CA GLN A 146 -23.48 52.11 14.39
C GLN A 146 -24.82 52.79 14.08
N ALA A 147 -25.88 52.02 13.87
CA ALA A 147 -27.23 52.56 13.64
C ALA A 147 -27.75 53.37 14.85
N LYS A 148 -27.48 52.93 16.08
CA LYS A 148 -27.84 53.67 17.30
C LYS A 148 -27.03 54.95 17.47
N ALA A 149 -25.75 54.94 17.12
CA ALA A 149 -24.89 56.12 17.17
C ALA A 149 -25.34 57.19 16.16
N GLU A 150 -25.78 56.77 14.97
CA GLU A 150 -26.30 57.67 13.94
C GLU A 150 -27.67 58.26 14.33
N ALA A 151 -28.59 57.44 14.83
CA ALA A 151 -29.89 57.89 15.33
C ALA A 151 -29.76 58.89 16.49
N ARG A 152 -28.73 58.73 17.34
CA ARG A 152 -28.45 59.66 18.45
C ARG A 152 -27.99 61.03 17.93
N LYS A 153 -27.16 61.07 16.88
CA LYS A 153 -26.72 62.32 16.24
C LYS A 153 -27.89 63.07 15.58
N LEU A 154 -28.78 62.36 14.91
CA LEU A 154 -30.01 62.91 14.31
C LEU A 154 -30.98 63.46 15.35
N ARG A 155 -31.12 62.78 16.50
CA ARG A 155 -31.94 63.27 17.61
C ARG A 155 -31.37 64.55 18.22
N ASP A 156 -30.05 64.65 18.33
CA ASP A 156 -29.38 65.84 18.89
C ASP A 156 -29.35 67.02 17.90
N SER A 157 -29.46 66.78 16.59
CA SER A 157 -29.73 67.86 15.61
C SER A 157 -31.17 68.35 15.68
N VAL A 158 -32.16 67.46 15.72
CA VAL A 158 -33.58 67.83 15.83
C VAL A 158 -33.89 68.58 17.13
N ARG A 159 -33.21 68.24 18.24
CA ARG A 159 -33.34 68.95 19.52
C ARG A 159 -32.79 70.38 19.48
N ARG A 160 -31.86 70.70 18.57
CA ARG A 160 -31.33 72.06 18.41
C ARG A 160 -32.28 72.98 17.63
N ASP A 161 -33.13 72.42 16.79
CA ASP A 161 -34.12 73.18 16.00
C ASP A 161 -35.44 73.43 16.77
N VAL A 162 -35.64 72.78 17.92
CA VAL A 162 -36.80 72.98 18.81
C VAL A 162 -36.35 73.69 20.10
N LYS A 163 -35.87 74.92 19.96
CA LYS A 163 -35.84 75.88 21.07
C LYS A 163 -36.37 77.22 20.53
N PRO A 164 -37.43 77.79 21.14
CA PRO A 164 -38.08 79.00 20.65
C PRO A 164 -37.15 80.22 20.69
#